data_AF-A0A7X0MJJ0-F1
#
_entry.id   AF-A0A7X0MJJ0-F1
#
_cell.length_a   1.000
_cell.length_b   1.000
_cell.length_c   1.000
_cell.angle_alpha   90.00
_cell.angle_beta   90.00
_cell.angle_gamma   90.00
#
_symmetry.space_group_name_H-M   'P 1'
#
loop_
_entity.id
_entity.type
_entity.pdbx_description
1 polymer ?
#
loop_
_entity_poly.entity_id
_entity_poly.type
_entity_poly.pdbx_seq_one_letter_code
_entity_poly.pdbx_strand_id
1 'polypeptide(L)'
;MMSIEEQIWDYIDGNLDSGQKAAIGHKIATDATYQSVYQELFAVHQQMETIELEEPSMSFTRNVMEQVKLEIQPVSLKTKIDHKIILGIASFFILALVSVLVYAVSNVQFTVAKWTLPTLNIEPFITPFSIRIFLFIDLLIGLICIDSIFRKKRA
;
A
#
# COMPACT_ATOMS: atom_id res chain seq x y z
N MET A 1 -14.22 -23.07 -10.80
CA MET A 1 -15.27 -22.40 -11.60
C MET A 1 -16.52 -22.42 -10.74
N MET A 2 -17.17 -21.28 -10.55
CA MET A 2 -18.43 -21.19 -9.80
C MET A 2 -19.55 -21.92 -10.56
N SER A 3 -20.36 -22.71 -9.85
CA SER A 3 -21.55 -23.38 -10.42
C SER A 3 -22.60 -22.33 -10.84
N ILE A 4 -23.53 -22.72 -11.71
CA ILE A 4 -24.70 -21.91 -12.06
C ILE A 4 -25.55 -21.64 -10.80
N GLU A 5 -25.68 -22.63 -9.92
CA GLU A 5 -26.45 -22.51 -8.67
C GLU A 5 -25.82 -21.49 -7.72
N GLU A 6 -24.49 -21.50 -7.58
CA GLU A 6 -23.74 -20.61 -6.70
C GLU A 6 -23.88 -19.14 -7.15
N GLN A 7 -23.80 -18.90 -8.46
CA GLN A 7 -24.03 -17.57 -9.03
C GLN A 7 -25.45 -17.05 -8.78
N ILE A 8 -26.45 -17.94 -8.81
CA ILE A 8 -27.85 -17.58 -8.57
C ILE A 8 -28.09 -17.34 -7.08
N TRP A 9 -27.48 -18.11 -6.18
CA TRP A 9 -27.52 -17.87 -4.73
C TRP A 9 -26.93 -16.51 -4.36
N ASP A 10 -25.73 -16.18 -4.87
CA ASP A 10 -25.12 -14.87 -4.65
C ASP A 10 -26.01 -13.71 -5.14
N TYR A 11 -26.82 -13.96 -6.19
CA TYR A 11 -27.80 -13.02 -6.71
C TYR A 11 -29.03 -12.86 -5.81
N ILE A 12 -29.53 -13.94 -5.22
CA ILE A 12 -30.65 -13.92 -4.26
C ILE A 12 -30.22 -13.24 -2.96
N ASP A 13 -29.04 -13.57 -2.43
CA ASP A 13 -28.51 -13.04 -1.17
C ASP A 13 -27.99 -11.60 -1.28
N GLY A 14 -27.82 -11.09 -2.51
CA GLY A 14 -27.39 -9.71 -2.75
C GLY A 14 -25.90 -9.46 -2.50
N ASN A 15 -25.07 -10.50 -2.51
CA ASN A 15 -23.62 -10.44 -2.26
C ASN A 15 -22.80 -10.06 -3.52
N LEU A 16 -23.47 -9.71 -4.63
CA LEU A 16 -22.86 -9.37 -5.92
C LEU A 16 -22.67 -7.87 -6.11
N ASP A 17 -21.61 -7.50 -6.85
CA ASP A 17 -21.44 -6.13 -7.34
C ASP A 17 -22.53 -5.74 -8.36
N SER A 18 -22.79 -4.44 -8.47
CA SER A 18 -23.81 -3.86 -9.35
C SER A 18 -23.73 -4.33 -10.82
N GLY A 19 -22.51 -4.50 -11.35
CA GLY A 19 -22.30 -5.00 -12.72
C GLY A 19 -22.58 -6.49 -12.87
N GLN A 20 -22.22 -7.31 -11.87
CA GLN A 20 -22.45 -8.75 -11.87
C GLN A 20 -23.94 -9.09 -11.70
N LYS A 21 -24.64 -8.30 -10.88
CA LYS A 21 -26.09 -8.40 -10.69
C LYS A 21 -26.85 -8.22 -12.01
N ALA A 22 -26.48 -7.21 -12.82
CA ALA A 22 -27.10 -6.98 -14.12
C ALA A 22 -26.79 -8.11 -15.13
N ALA A 23 -25.57 -8.64 -15.12
CA ALA A 23 -25.18 -9.75 -15.99
C ALA A 23 -25.94 -11.04 -15.67
N ILE A 24 -26.08 -11.38 -14.39
CA ILE A 24 -26.82 -12.58 -13.96
C ILE A 24 -28.33 -12.37 -14.18
N GLY A 25 -28.87 -11.19 -13.92
CA GLY A 25 -30.27 -10.87 -14.24
C GLY A 25 -30.59 -11.04 -15.74
N HIS A 26 -29.68 -10.61 -16.62
CA HIS A 26 -29.83 -10.84 -18.06
C HIS A 26 -29.77 -12.33 -18.41
N LYS A 27 -28.88 -13.11 -17.77
CA LYS A 27 -28.79 -14.57 -17.99
C LYS A 27 -30.07 -15.29 -17.55
N ILE A 28 -30.65 -14.92 -16.41
CA ILE A 28 -31.93 -15.47 -15.93
C ILE A 28 -33.08 -15.17 -16.92
N ALA A 29 -33.05 -14.01 -17.58
CA ALA A 29 -34.07 -13.64 -18.57
C ALA A 29 -33.87 -14.29 -19.96
N THR A 30 -32.64 -14.68 -20.31
CA THR A 30 -32.29 -15.13 -21.66
C THR A 30 -32.15 -16.65 -21.76
N ASP A 31 -31.72 -17.31 -20.68
CA ASP A 31 -31.40 -18.74 -20.66
C ASP A 31 -32.42 -19.52 -19.81
N ALA A 32 -33.09 -20.47 -20.44
CA ALA A 32 -34.10 -21.31 -19.79
C ALA A 32 -33.52 -22.15 -18.63
N THR A 33 -32.23 -22.51 -18.69
CA THR A 33 -31.57 -23.28 -17.61
C THR A 33 -31.32 -22.42 -16.37
N TYR A 34 -30.95 -21.15 -16.55
CA TYR A 34 -30.81 -20.21 -15.42
C TYR A 34 -32.17 -19.87 -14.81
N GLN A 35 -33.21 -19.77 -15.63
CA GLN A 35 -34.56 -19.51 -15.15
C GLN A 35 -35.12 -20.65 -14.29
N SER A 36 -34.93 -21.91 -14.69
CA SER A 36 -35.42 -23.06 -13.93
C SER A 36 -34.73 -23.17 -12.57
N VAL A 37 -33.39 -23.06 -12.55
CA VAL A 37 -32.61 -23.10 -11.31
C VAL A 37 -32.97 -21.92 -10.40
N TYR A 38 -33.17 -20.73 -10.95
CA TYR A 38 -33.63 -19.58 -10.17
C TYR A 38 -34.98 -19.82 -9.49
N GLN A 39 -35.96 -20.40 -10.19
CA GLN A 39 -37.27 -20.69 -9.60
C GLN A 39 -37.19 -21.72 -8.48
N GLU A 40 -36.38 -22.76 -8.65
CA GLU A 40 -36.15 -23.79 -7.62
C GLU A 40 -35.50 -23.18 -6.37
N LEU A 41 -34.41 -22.43 -6.54
CA LEU A 41 -33.69 -21.81 -5.43
C LEU A 41 -34.50 -20.72 -4.74
N PHE A 42 -35.27 -19.94 -5.49
CA PHE A 42 -36.15 -18.92 -4.92
C PHE A 42 -37.29 -19.55 -4.09
N ALA A 43 -37.85 -20.68 -4.54
CA ALA A 43 -38.86 -21.40 -3.77
C ALA A 43 -38.29 -21.91 -2.44
N VAL A 44 -37.04 -22.39 -2.42
CA VAL A 44 -36.35 -22.79 -1.19
C VAL A 44 -36.09 -21.59 -0.29
N HIS A 45 -35.58 -20.48 -0.83
CA HIS A 45 -35.33 -19.25 -0.07
C HIS A 45 -36.61 -18.74 0.61
N GLN A 46 -37.74 -18.74 -0.11
CA GLN A 46 -39.03 -18.33 0.44
C GLN A 46 -39.50 -19.26 1.57
N GLN A 47 -39.26 -20.58 1.46
CA GLN A 47 -39.56 -21.51 2.55
C GLN A 47 -38.68 -21.25 3.77
N MET A 48 -37.42 -20.88 3.58
CA MET A 48 -36.50 -20.53 4.66
C MET A 48 -36.92 -19.23 5.37
N GLU A 49 -37.42 -18.23 4.65
CA GLU A 49 -37.95 -17.00 5.25
C GLU A 49 -39.19 -17.24 6.12
N THR A 50 -39.97 -18.28 5.85
CA THR A 50 -41.15 -18.64 6.65
C THR A 50 -40.82 -19.39 7.94
N ILE A 51 -39.56 -19.79 8.14
CA ILE A 51 -39.12 -20.41 9.39
C ILE A 51 -39.03 -19.29 10.43
N GLU A 52 -39.83 -19.39 11.50
CA GLU A 52 -39.71 -18.49 12.64
C GLU A 52 -38.29 -18.58 13.21
N LEU A 53 -37.56 -17.48 13.17
CA LEU A 53 -36.25 -17.40 13.80
C LEU A 53 -36.45 -17.51 15.31
N GLU A 54 -36.00 -18.63 15.88
CA GLU A 54 -36.02 -18.84 17.32
C GLU A 54 -35.10 -17.81 17.98
N GLU A 55 -35.63 -17.03 18.93
CA GLU A 55 -34.83 -16.01 19.61
C GLU A 55 -33.72 -16.69 20.41
N PRO A 56 -32.45 -16.28 20.24
CA PRO A 56 -31.36 -16.86 20.98
C PRO A 56 -31.56 -16.64 22.49
N SER A 57 -30.98 -17.52 23.30
CA SER A 57 -31.06 -17.37 24.77
C SER A 57 -30.54 -16.00 25.23
N MET A 58 -31.15 -15.45 26.28
CA MET A 58 -30.75 -14.16 26.88
C MET A 58 -29.25 -14.08 27.26
N SER A 59 -28.60 -15.22 27.49
CA SER A 59 -27.17 -15.31 27.83
C SER A 59 -26.25 -15.39 26.61
N PHE A 60 -26.76 -15.69 25.42
CA PHE A 60 -25.97 -15.86 24.20
C PHE A 60 -25.21 -14.57 23.84
N THR A 61 -25.92 -13.46 23.72
CA THR A 61 -25.32 -12.15 23.39
C THR A 61 -24.24 -11.76 24.40
N ARG A 62 -24.47 -12.03 25.69
CA ARG A 62 -23.48 -11.77 26.73
C ARG A 62 -22.23 -12.62 26.54
N ASN A 63 -22.40 -13.93 26.34
CA ASN A 63 -21.29 -14.87 26.20
C ASN A 63 -20.44 -14.59 24.94
N VAL A 64 -21.09 -14.21 23.83
CA VAL A 64 -20.39 -13.85 22.58
C VAL A 64 -19.65 -12.53 22.72
N MET A 65 -20.30 -11.48 23.24
CA MET A 65 -19.66 -10.17 23.39
C MET A 65 -18.54 -10.18 24.43
N GLU A 66 -18.63 -11.03 25.45
CA GLU A 66 -17.53 -11.23 26.41
C GLU A 66 -16.31 -11.85 25.73
N GLN A 67 -16.50 -12.84 24.85
CA GLN A 67 -15.41 -13.44 24.07
C GLN A 67 -14.80 -12.46 23.06
N VAL A 68 -15.62 -11.69 22.34
CA VAL A 68 -15.15 -10.68 21.39
C VAL A 68 -14.35 -9.56 22.09
N LYS A 69 -14.71 -9.21 23.34
CA LYS A 69 -13.97 -8.22 24.12
C LYS A 69 -12.60 -8.72 24.59
N LEU A 70 -12.45 -10.03 24.78
CA LEU A 70 -11.16 -10.66 25.10
C LEU A 70 -10.25 -10.72 23.88
N GLU A 71 -10.82 -10.69 22.68
CA GLU A 71 -10.05 -10.53 21.45
C GLU A 71 -9.49 -9.10 21.42
N ILE A 72 -8.16 -9.03 21.47
CA ILE A 72 -7.42 -7.77 21.54
C ILE A 72 -7.78 -6.97 20.29
N GLN A 73 -8.44 -5.81 20.46
CA GLN A 73 -8.68 -4.87 19.36
C GLN A 73 -7.39 -4.72 18.55
N PRO A 74 -7.42 -4.76 17.21
CA PRO A 74 -6.22 -4.71 16.39
C PRO A 74 -5.45 -3.43 16.72
N VAL A 75 -4.45 -3.56 17.60
CA VAL A 75 -3.67 -2.44 18.05
C VAL A 75 -2.86 -2.05 16.84
N SER A 76 -3.09 -0.85 16.31
CA SER A 76 -2.28 -0.31 15.24
C SER A 76 -0.82 -0.42 15.70
N LEU A 77 -0.05 -1.31 15.09
CA LEU A 77 1.36 -1.51 15.37
C LEU A 77 2.11 -0.28 14.86
N LYS A 78 1.99 0.84 15.58
CA LYS A 78 2.82 2.02 15.32
C LYS A 78 4.24 1.57 15.57
N THR A 79 4.97 1.37 14.47
CA THR A 79 6.39 1.05 14.48
C THR A 79 7.09 2.08 15.36
N LYS A 80 7.61 1.60 16.50
CA LYS A 80 8.35 2.44 17.45
C LYS A 80 9.71 2.76 16.84
N ILE A 81 9.74 3.73 15.94
CA ILE A 81 11.01 4.24 15.40
C ILE A 81 11.62 5.13 16.49
N ASP A 82 12.80 4.73 16.99
CA ASP A 82 13.53 5.51 17.98
C ASP A 82 14.03 6.81 17.33
N HIS A 83 13.58 7.94 17.88
CA HIS A 83 13.90 9.27 17.39
C HIS A 83 15.41 9.57 17.43
N LYS A 84 16.17 8.84 18.24
CA LYS A 84 17.64 8.91 18.28
C LYS A 84 18.29 8.44 16.98
N ILE A 85 17.70 7.48 16.27
CA ILE A 85 18.20 6.99 14.98
C ILE A 85 18.00 8.06 13.88
N ILE A 86 16.84 8.72 13.91
CA ILE A 86 16.52 9.84 13.00
C ILE A 86 17.51 10.99 13.22
N LEU A 87 17.81 11.33 14.48
CA LEU A 87 18.77 12.38 14.82
C LEU A 87 20.21 12.00 14.40
N GLY A 88 20.59 10.73 14.55
CA GLY A 88 21.88 10.21 14.10
C GLY A 88 22.09 10.37 12.60
N ILE A 89 21.12 9.91 11.79
CA ILE A 89 21.16 10.05 10.32
C ILE A 89 21.19 11.52 9.90
N ALA A 90 20.37 12.37 10.53
CA ALA A 90 20.33 13.81 10.23
C ALA A 90 21.68 14.50 10.51
N SER A 91 22.31 14.19 11.65
CA SER A 91 23.60 14.79 12.03
C SER A 91 24.72 14.43 11.05
N PHE A 92 24.73 13.20 10.53
CA PHE A 92 25.70 12.74 9.54
C PHE A 92 25.60 13.53 8.23
N PHE A 93 24.38 13.72 7.70
CA PHE A 93 24.17 14.50 6.47
C PHE A 93 24.55 15.98 6.66
N ILE A 94 24.25 16.57 7.83
CA ILE A 94 24.63 17.97 8.13
C ILE A 94 26.16 18.10 8.18
N LEU A 95 26.86 17.20 8.88
CA LEU A 95 28.32 17.23 8.96
C LEU A 95 28.98 17.03 7.59
N ALA A 96 28.47 16.10 6.78
CA ALA A 96 28.97 15.87 5.43
C ALA A 96 28.79 17.13 4.55
N LEU A 97 27.64 17.79 4.64
CA LEU A 97 27.35 19.01 3.89
C LEU A 97 28.22 20.19 4.35
N VAL A 98 28.42 20.35 5.65
CA VAL A 98 29.32 21.36 6.21
C VAL A 98 30.76 21.09 5.78
N SER A 99 31.22 19.84 5.81
CA SER A 99 32.57 19.48 5.35
C SER A 99 32.78 19.81 3.87
N VAL A 100 31.79 19.55 3.02
CA VAL A 100 31.86 19.90 1.59
C VAL A 100 31.87 21.41 1.39
N LEU A 101 31.07 22.17 2.15
CA LEU A 101 31.08 23.64 2.08
C LEU A 101 32.41 24.23 2.57
N VAL A 102 32.96 23.74 3.68
CA VAL A 102 34.28 24.17 4.18
C VAL A 102 35.36 23.84 3.17
N TYR A 103 35.30 22.65 2.56
CA TYR A 103 36.23 22.27 1.50
C TYR A 103 36.09 23.18 0.27
N ALA A 104 34.86 23.44 -0.19
CA ALA A 104 34.61 24.32 -1.32
C ALA A 104 35.15 25.74 -1.05
N VAL A 105 34.82 26.33 0.11
CA VAL A 105 35.29 27.66 0.48
C VAL A 105 36.82 27.71 0.65
N SER A 106 37.43 26.69 1.25
CA SER A 106 38.89 26.63 1.43
C SER A 106 39.65 26.45 0.11
N ASN A 107 39.02 25.82 -0.89
CA ASN A 107 39.59 25.64 -2.24
C ASN A 107 39.19 26.76 -3.21
N VAL A 108 38.33 27.70 -2.79
CA VAL A 108 38.10 28.94 -3.53
C VAL A 108 39.31 29.83 -3.35
N GLN A 109 40.20 29.81 -4.35
CA GLN A 109 41.10 30.92 -4.55
C GLN A 109 40.27 32.12 -4.99
N PHE A 110 40.10 33.12 -4.11
CA PHE A 110 39.62 34.44 -4.50
C PHE A 110 40.66 35.08 -5.44
N THR A 111 40.65 34.65 -6.69
CA THR A 111 41.40 35.26 -7.79
C THR A 111 40.65 36.53 -8.18
N VAL A 112 41.05 37.65 -7.58
CA VAL A 112 41.28 38.82 -8.41
C VAL A 112 42.44 38.44 -9.32
N ALA A 113 42.21 38.43 -10.65
CA ALA A 113 43.16 38.02 -11.71
C ALA A 113 44.64 38.23 -11.28
N LYS A 114 45.53 37.22 -11.12
CA LYS A 114 46.05 36.25 -12.12
C LYS A 114 47.09 35.28 -11.50
N TRP A 115 47.25 34.10 -12.13
CA TRP A 115 48.46 33.25 -12.30
C TRP A 115 48.71 32.02 -11.39
N THR A 116 49.24 30.96 -12.03
CA THR A 116 49.03 29.51 -11.82
C THR A 116 50.23 28.71 -11.26
N LEU A 117 49.98 27.60 -10.56
CA LEU A 117 50.96 26.57 -10.13
C LEU A 117 50.44 25.12 -10.36
N PRO A 118 51.32 24.11 -10.50
CA PRO A 118 50.99 22.80 -11.08
C PRO A 118 50.30 21.84 -10.10
N THR A 119 49.35 21.07 -10.63
CA THR A 119 48.30 20.34 -9.90
C THR A 119 48.63 18.86 -9.67
N LEU A 120 48.28 18.35 -8.48
CA LEU A 120 48.25 16.92 -8.18
C LEU A 120 47.14 16.23 -8.99
N ASN A 121 47.51 15.25 -9.80
CA ASN A 121 46.60 14.58 -10.74
C ASN A 121 45.72 13.54 -10.02
N ILE A 122 44.59 14.01 -9.49
CA ILE A 122 43.44 13.20 -9.05
C ILE A 122 42.53 12.80 -10.23
N GLU A 123 42.91 13.21 -11.44
CA GLU A 123 42.25 12.91 -12.71
C GLU A 123 41.91 11.42 -12.96
N PRO A 124 42.74 10.43 -12.60
CA PRO A 124 42.41 9.03 -12.91
C PRO A 124 41.26 8.46 -12.06
N PHE A 125 40.88 9.11 -10.95
CA PHE A 125 39.76 8.67 -10.11
C PHE A 125 38.45 9.38 -10.46
N ILE A 126 38.54 10.61 -10.96
CA ILE A 126 37.40 11.40 -11.47
C ILE A 126 37.22 11.09 -12.96
N THR A 127 37.02 9.82 -13.29
CA THR A 127 36.63 9.47 -14.66
C THR A 127 35.15 9.81 -14.86
N PRO A 128 34.74 10.20 -16.08
CA PRO A 128 33.33 10.40 -16.41
C PRO A 128 32.47 9.17 -16.11
N PHE A 129 33.07 7.97 -16.13
CA PHE A 129 32.40 6.73 -15.77
C PHE A 129 32.05 6.67 -14.28
N SER A 130 32.98 7.00 -13.39
CA SER A 130 32.74 7.07 -11.94
C SER A 130 31.65 8.10 -11.58
N ILE A 131 31.69 9.28 -12.20
CA ILE A 131 30.66 10.32 -11.98
C ILE A 131 29.29 9.86 -12.47
N ARG A 132 29.22 9.22 -13.64
CA ARG A 132 27.96 8.69 -14.19
C ARG A 132 27.37 7.59 -13.30
N ILE A 133 28.20 6.69 -12.75
CA ILE A 133 27.75 5.66 -11.81
C ILE A 133 27.22 6.31 -10.53
N PHE A 134 27.97 7.25 -9.97
CA PHE A 134 27.57 7.96 -8.76
C PHE A 134 26.22 8.68 -8.94
N LEU A 135 26.08 9.45 -10.03
CA LEU A 135 24.82 10.13 -10.36
C LEU A 135 23.68 9.15 -10.66
N PHE A 136 23.96 7.98 -11.24
CA PHE A 136 22.93 6.98 -11.52
C PHE A 136 22.39 6.33 -10.24
N ILE A 137 23.28 6.07 -9.28
CA ILE A 137 22.91 5.58 -7.94
C ILE A 137 22.11 6.66 -7.20
N ASP A 138 22.57 7.91 -7.23
CA ASP A 138 21.87 9.04 -6.62
C ASP A 138 20.49 9.27 -7.26
N LEU A 139 20.38 9.11 -8.59
CA LEU A 139 19.11 9.20 -9.31
C LEU A 139 18.15 8.05 -8.93
N LEU A 140 18.66 6.82 -8.80
CA LEU A 140 17.86 5.66 -8.35
C LEU A 140 17.31 5.88 -6.93
N ILE A 141 18.18 6.33 -6.02
CA ILE A 141 17.80 6.67 -4.64
C ILE A 141 16.80 7.83 -4.64
N GLY A 142 17.02 8.84 -5.48
CA GLY A 142 16.10 9.95 -5.69
C GLY A 142 14.72 9.50 -6.19
N LEU A 143 14.67 8.59 -7.16
CA LEU A 143 13.41 8.08 -7.72
C LEU A 143 12.64 7.25 -6.69
N ILE A 144 13.32 6.40 -5.91
CA ILE A 144 12.72 5.62 -4.82
C ILE A 144 12.18 6.56 -3.73
N CYS A 145 12.91 7.62 -3.41
CA CYS A 145 12.48 8.66 -2.48
C CYS A 145 11.23 9.39 -2.98
N ILE A 146 11.21 9.78 -4.25
CA ILE A 146 10.07 10.45 -4.89
C ILE A 146 8.84 9.54 -4.93
N ASP A 147 9.01 8.27 -5.32
CA ASP A 147 7.93 7.29 -5.35
C ASP A 147 7.36 7.01 -3.95
N SER A 148 8.24 6.95 -2.93
CA SER A 148 7.84 6.86 -1.52
C SER A 148 7.04 8.10 -1.06
N ILE A 149 7.44 9.30 -1.50
CA ILE A 149 6.73 10.55 -1.22
C ILE A 149 5.34 10.58 -1.88
N PHE A 150 5.22 10.12 -3.12
CA PHE A 150 3.91 10.06 -3.81
C PHE A 150 2.99 9.00 -3.23
N ARG A 151 3.52 7.86 -2.80
CA ARG A 151 2.75 6.78 -2.16
C ARG A 151 2.16 7.19 -0.81
N LYS A 152 2.89 8.01 -0.05
CA LYS A 152 2.42 8.63 1.22
C LYS A 152 1.31 9.67 1.04
N LYS A 153 1.05 10.14 -0.19
CA LYS A 153 -0.02 11.12 -0.48
C LYS A 153 -1.31 10.50 -1.03
N ARG A 154 -1.28 9.24 -1.50
CA ARG A 154 -2.47 8.52 -2.01
C ARG A 154 -3.16 7.63 -0.96
N ALA A 155 -2.59 7.50 0.24
CA ALA A 155 -3.17 6.81 1.40
C ALA A 155 -3.30 7.81 2.56
#